data_AF-A0AAD4HWT9-F1
#
_entry.id   AF-A0AAD4HWT9-F1
#
_cell.length_a   1.000
_cell.length_b   1.000
_cell.length_c   1.000
_cell.angle_alpha   90.00
_cell.angle_beta   90.00
_cell.angle_gamma   90.00
#
_symmetry.space_group_name_H-M   'P 1'
#
loop_
_entity.id
_entity.type
_entity.pdbx_description
1 polymer ?
#
loop_
_entity_poly.entity_id
_entity_poly.type
_entity_poly.pdbx_seq_one_letter_code
_entity_poly.pdbx_strand_id
1 'polypeptide(L)'
;MTEIPDLSTLPIPQNINVVSTPGNDTAYPPMTACCAPSPVQIVDGCYLWCEIPKSYLNGTDKDGAAAAFSTCLRLRKVDGDGLRITGYQFNAAAARPGMGPARQIGVWVLALSGLIYVL
;
A
#
# COMPACT_ATOMS: atom_id res chain seq x y z
N MET A 1 12.91 -9.16 -14.99
CA MET A 1 12.34 -8.83 -13.67
C MET A 1 12.96 -7.51 -13.27
N THR A 2 12.32 -6.41 -13.67
CA THR A 2 12.84 -5.06 -13.40
C THR A 2 12.44 -4.73 -11.98
N GLU A 3 13.41 -4.76 -11.06
CA GLU A 3 13.21 -4.26 -9.71
C GLU A 3 12.74 -2.81 -9.80
N ILE A 4 11.60 -2.57 -9.18
CA ILE A 4 11.01 -1.25 -9.00
C ILE A 4 12.02 -0.42 -8.18
N PRO A 5 12.34 0.82 -8.57
CA PRO A 5 13.08 1.70 -7.68
C PRO A 5 12.28 1.80 -6.39
N ASP A 6 12.90 1.45 -5.27
CA ASP A 6 12.28 1.51 -3.96
C ASP A 6 11.62 2.90 -3.82
N LEU A 7 10.33 2.95 -3.50
CA LEU A 7 9.58 4.20 -3.38
C LEU A 7 10.22 5.15 -2.36
N SER A 8 11.07 4.62 -1.47
CA SER A 8 11.93 5.40 -0.56
C SER A 8 13.06 6.19 -1.23
N THR A 9 13.41 5.87 -2.48
CA THR A 9 14.41 6.62 -3.28
C THR A 9 13.80 7.79 -4.05
N LEU A 10 12.47 7.81 -4.18
CA LEU A 10 11.75 8.89 -4.86
C LEU A 10 11.46 10.03 -3.87
N PRO A 11 11.49 11.30 -4.31
CA PRO A 11 11.15 12.46 -3.47
C PRO A 11 9.62 12.58 -3.23
N ILE A 12 8.99 11.47 -2.83
CA ILE A 12 7.57 11.36 -2.51
C ILE A 12 7.42 11.39 -0.99
N PRO A 13 6.39 12.05 -0.43
CA PRO A 13 6.19 12.10 1.00
C PRO A 13 6.02 10.69 1.62
N GLN A 14 6.87 10.37 2.60
CA GLN A 14 6.90 9.06 3.26
C GLN A 14 5.81 8.87 4.32
N ASN A 15 5.14 9.96 4.70
CA ASN A 15 4.14 10.00 5.77
C ASN A 15 2.69 9.78 5.30
N ILE A 16 2.50 9.44 4.03
CA ILE A 16 1.19 9.23 3.41
C ILE A 16 1.14 7.90 2.67
N ASN A 17 -0.07 7.42 2.41
CA ASN A 17 -0.27 6.21 1.62
C ASN A 17 -0.25 6.59 0.14
N VAL A 18 0.70 6.07 -0.62
CA VAL A 18 0.85 6.40 -2.04
C VAL A 18 0.87 5.16 -2.90
N VAL A 19 0.50 5.36 -4.16
CA VAL A 19 0.59 4.37 -5.21
C VAL A 19 1.28 5.00 -6.41
N SER A 20 2.13 4.22 -7.06
CA SER A 20 2.88 4.64 -8.24
C SER A 20 2.65 3.70 -9.42
N THR A 21 2.60 4.29 -10.62
CA THR A 21 2.51 3.60 -11.92
C THR A 21 3.50 4.25 -12.89
N PRO A 22 4.07 3.52 -13.85
CA PRO A 22 4.86 4.13 -14.91
C PRO A 22 3.96 5.02 -15.76
N GLY A 23 4.45 6.19 -16.12
CA GLY A 23 3.73 7.15 -16.94
C GLY A 23 4.26 8.57 -16.79
N ASN A 24 3.96 9.41 -17.76
CA ASN A 24 4.37 10.80 -17.82
C ASN A 24 3.21 11.77 -18.12
N ASP A 25 1.97 11.28 -18.00
CA ASP A 25 0.77 12.05 -18.24
C ASP A 25 -0.07 12.16 -16.95
N THR A 26 -0.03 13.33 -16.31
CA THR A 26 -0.86 13.60 -15.12
C THR A 26 -2.35 13.61 -15.43
N ALA A 27 -2.75 13.83 -16.68
CA ALA A 27 -4.13 13.80 -17.12
C ALA A 27 -4.60 12.38 -17.50
N TYR A 28 -3.75 11.37 -17.30
CA TYR A 28 -4.07 9.99 -17.64
C TYR A 28 -5.39 9.55 -16.97
N PRO A 29 -6.46 9.30 -17.75
CA PRO A 29 -7.83 9.18 -17.22
C PRO A 29 -8.02 8.10 -16.14
N PRO A 30 -7.41 6.91 -16.26
CA PRO A 30 -7.53 5.87 -15.22
C PRO A 30 -6.93 6.30 -13.89
N MET A 31 -5.77 6.97 -13.94
CA MET A 31 -5.07 7.39 -12.72
C MET A 31 -5.78 8.59 -12.08
N THR A 32 -6.19 9.59 -12.86
CA THR A 32 -6.96 10.73 -12.32
C THR A 32 -8.28 10.30 -11.69
N ALA A 33 -8.99 9.34 -12.29
CA ALA A 33 -10.25 8.85 -11.76
C ALA A 33 -10.08 8.00 -10.47
N CYS A 34 -9.03 7.18 -10.38
CA CYS A 34 -8.80 6.34 -9.20
C CYS A 34 -8.14 7.09 -8.05
N CYS A 35 -7.39 8.15 -8.34
CA CYS A 35 -6.75 9.00 -7.35
C CYS A 35 -7.65 10.10 -6.81
N ALA A 36 -8.75 10.45 -7.48
CA ALA A 36 -9.66 11.51 -7.03
C ALA A 36 -10.11 11.28 -5.57
N PRO A 37 -10.04 12.30 -4.69
CA PRO A 37 -9.74 13.71 -4.96
C PRO A 37 -8.25 14.11 -4.92
N SER A 38 -7.34 13.17 -4.67
CA SER A 38 -5.91 13.43 -4.62
C SER A 38 -5.35 13.74 -6.02
N PRO A 39 -4.54 14.81 -6.18
CA PRO A 39 -3.95 15.15 -7.47
C PRO A 39 -2.89 14.11 -7.87
N VAL A 40 -2.88 13.73 -9.14
CA VAL A 40 -1.83 12.91 -9.74
C VAL A 40 -0.61 13.78 -10.02
N GLN A 41 0.56 13.31 -9.64
CA GLN A 41 1.83 14.00 -9.82
C GLN A 41 2.80 13.11 -10.58
N ILE A 42 3.77 13.73 -11.26
CA ILE A 42 4.87 13.02 -11.92
C ILE A 42 6.12 13.16 -11.05
N VAL A 43 6.82 12.04 -10.86
CA VAL A 43 8.17 12.02 -10.28
C VAL A 43 9.14 11.43 -11.31
N ASP A 44 10.35 12.00 -11.36
CA ASP A 44 11.43 11.63 -12.28
C ASP A 44 11.03 11.59 -13.77
N GLY A 45 9.95 12.29 -14.15
CA GLY A 45 9.46 12.36 -15.53
C GLY A 45 8.88 11.05 -16.08
N CYS A 46 8.83 9.98 -15.30
CA CYS A 46 8.52 8.63 -15.78
C CYS A 46 7.55 7.85 -14.87
N TYR A 47 7.22 8.39 -13.69
CA TYR A 47 6.31 7.75 -12.76
C TYR A 47 5.19 8.71 -12.36
N LEU A 48 3.96 8.25 -12.53
CA LEU A 48 2.78 8.86 -11.96
C LEU A 48 2.62 8.34 -10.53
N TRP A 49 2.32 9.23 -9.61
CA TRP A 49 1.98 8.86 -8.24
C TRP A 49 0.83 9.72 -7.71
N CYS A 50 0.13 9.18 -6.72
CA CYS A 50 -0.89 9.93 -5.99
C CYS A 50 -1.05 9.38 -4.57
N GLU A 51 -1.63 10.20 -3.69
CA GLU A 51 -2.08 9.73 -2.39
C GLU A 51 -3.34 8.86 -2.55
N ILE A 52 -3.31 7.66 -1.98
CA ILE A 52 -4.44 6.72 -1.98
C ILE A 52 -5.59 7.36 -1.19
N PRO A 53 -6.74 7.60 -1.83
CA PRO A 53 -7.89 8.19 -1.16
C PRO A 53 -8.31 7.39 0.08
N LYS A 54 -8.71 8.12 1.14
CA LYS A 54 -9.16 7.50 2.41
C LYS A 54 -10.34 6.55 2.23
N SER A 55 -11.12 6.69 1.16
CA SER A 55 -12.20 5.76 0.79
C SER A 55 -11.69 4.33 0.59
N TYR A 56 -10.49 4.15 0.05
CA TYR A 56 -9.86 2.84 -0.12
C TYR A 56 -9.25 2.28 1.17
N LEU A 57 -9.05 3.13 2.19
CA LEU A 57 -8.45 2.76 3.46
C LEU A 57 -9.49 2.54 4.57
N ASN A 58 -10.75 2.87 4.31
CA ASN A 58 -11.79 2.82 5.32
C ASN A 58 -12.31 1.38 5.50
N GLY A 59 -12.01 0.78 6.65
CA GLY A 59 -12.52 -0.55 7.01
C GLY A 59 -11.80 -1.71 6.33
N THR A 60 -10.65 -1.48 5.71
CA THR A 60 -9.82 -2.50 5.07
C THR A 60 -8.36 -2.37 5.49
N ASP A 61 -7.61 -3.45 5.33
CA ASP A 61 -6.17 -3.50 5.55
C ASP A 61 -5.41 -3.01 4.29
N LYS A 62 -4.08 -2.97 4.37
CA LYS A 62 -3.22 -2.52 3.27
C LYS A 62 -3.46 -3.31 2.00
N ASP A 63 -3.62 -4.63 2.13
CA ASP A 63 -3.82 -5.54 1.01
C ASP A 63 -5.19 -5.32 0.35
N GLY A 64 -6.25 -5.13 1.14
CA GLY A 64 -7.56 -4.81 0.60
C GLY A 64 -7.62 -3.42 -0.05
N ALA A 65 -6.91 -2.43 0.49
CA ALA A 65 -6.77 -1.11 -0.14
C ALA A 65 -6.04 -1.20 -1.49
N ALA A 66 -4.95 -1.97 -1.54
CA ALA A 66 -4.21 -2.24 -2.78
C ALA A 66 -5.07 -2.97 -3.82
N ALA A 67 -5.81 -4.00 -3.40
CA ALA A 67 -6.73 -4.75 -4.25
C ALA A 67 -7.85 -3.88 -4.81
N ALA A 68 -8.43 -3.00 -3.99
CA ALA A 68 -9.49 -2.09 -4.42
C ALA A 68 -8.95 -1.04 -5.41
N PHE A 69 -7.78 -0.45 -5.15
CA PHE A 69 -7.16 0.50 -6.07
C PHE A 69 -6.78 -0.14 -7.41
N SER A 70 -6.18 -1.33 -7.38
CA SER A 70 -5.83 -2.07 -8.60
C SER A 70 -7.05 -2.47 -9.42
N THR A 71 -8.17 -2.78 -8.74
CA THR A 71 -9.46 -3.01 -9.39
C THR A 71 -9.97 -1.74 -10.08
N CYS A 72 -9.91 -0.58 -9.42
CA CYS A 72 -10.28 0.69 -10.04
C CYS A 72 -9.49 0.95 -11.31
N LEU A 73 -8.15 0.79 -11.25
CA LEU A 73 -7.31 0.97 -12.43
C LEU A 73 -7.69 -0.03 -13.53
N ARG A 74 -7.86 -1.31 -13.21
CA ARG A 74 -8.22 -2.33 -14.20
C ARG A 74 -9.55 -2.03 -14.90
N LEU A 75 -10.55 -1.53 -14.18
CA LEU A 75 -11.86 -1.19 -14.76
C LEU A 75 -11.81 0.02 -15.68
N ARG A 76 -10.80 0.88 -15.52
CA ARG A 76 -10.69 2.14 -16.27
C ARG A 76 -9.58 2.12 -17.32
N LYS A 77 -8.69 1.14 -17.31
CA LYS A 77 -7.68 0.95 -18.36
C LYS A 77 -8.33 0.87 -19.73
N VAL A 78 -7.71 1.53 -20.68
CA VAL A 78 -8.02 1.37 -22.10
C VAL A 78 -7.41 0.04 -22.56
N ASP A 79 -8.13 -0.72 -23.40
CA ASP A 79 -7.59 -1.96 -23.95
C ASP A 79 -6.25 -1.72 -24.65
N GLY A 80 -5.23 -2.51 -24.27
CA GLY A 80 -3.86 -2.35 -24.77
C GLY A 80 -2.95 -1.50 -23.89
N ASP A 81 -3.49 -0.84 -22.86
CA ASP A 81 -2.69 -0.03 -21.96
C ASP A 81 -2.01 -0.89 -20.89
N GLY A 82 -0.68 -1.01 -21.01
CA GLY A 82 0.18 -1.87 -20.19
C GLY A 82 0.36 -1.37 -18.76
N LEU A 83 -0.56 -0.53 -18.24
CA LEU A 83 -0.45 0.16 -16.97
C LEU A 83 -0.30 -0.84 -15.82
N ARG A 84 0.93 -1.06 -15.37
CA ARG A 84 1.23 -1.90 -14.22
C ARG A 84 1.45 -1.00 -13.02
N ILE A 85 0.95 -1.40 -11.87
CA ILE A 85 1.27 -0.69 -10.63
C ILE A 85 2.71 -1.02 -10.31
N THR A 86 3.52 0.04 -10.21
CA THR A 86 4.93 -0.04 -9.87
C THR A 86 5.06 -0.38 -8.39
N GLY A 87 4.23 0.20 -7.51
CA GLY A 87 4.23 -0.18 -6.11
C GLY A 87 3.24 0.61 -5.26
N TYR A 88 3.14 0.18 -4.01
CA TYR A 88 2.37 0.84 -2.97
C TYR A 88 3.29 1.17 -1.79
N GLN A 89 3.05 2.31 -1.18
CA GLN A 89 3.65 2.69 0.09
C GLN A 89 2.50 2.95 1.06
N PHE A 90 2.46 2.22 2.16
CA PHE A 90 1.47 2.40 3.21
C PHE A 90 2.15 2.81 4.50
N ASN A 91 1.78 3.97 5.03
CA ASN A 91 2.28 4.42 6.32
C ASN A 91 1.80 3.48 7.45
N ALA A 92 2.66 3.23 8.44
CA ALA A 92 2.34 2.37 9.58
C ALA A 92 1.13 2.85 10.38
N ALA A 93 0.83 4.16 10.41
CA ALA A 93 -0.33 4.72 11.11
C ALA A 93 -1.67 4.43 10.41
N ALA A 94 -1.67 4.11 9.11
CA ALA A 94 -2.87 3.72 8.36
C ALA A 94 -3.16 2.22 8.45
N ALA A 95 -2.21 1.43 8.99
CA ALA A 95 -2.43 0.04 9.34
C ALA A 95 -3.31 -0.01 10.58
N ARG A 96 -4.64 0.08 10.41
CA ARG A 96 -5.49 -0.61 11.37
C ARG A 96 -5.06 -2.07 11.30
N PRO A 97 -4.66 -2.71 12.40
CA PRO A 97 -4.44 -4.14 12.38
C PRO A 97 -5.78 -4.72 11.97
N GLY A 98 -5.86 -5.17 10.71
CA GLY A 98 -6.99 -5.94 10.24
C GLY A 98 -7.12 -7.06 11.23
N MET A 99 -8.30 -7.16 11.85
CA MET A 99 -8.71 -8.28 12.66
C MET A 99 -8.81 -9.49 11.71
N GLY A 100 -7.68 -9.99 11.22
CA GLY A 100 -7.57 -11.33 10.68
C GLY A 100 -7.89 -12.30 11.81
N PRO A 101 -8.53 -13.44 11.53
CA PRO A 101 -8.88 -14.39 12.58
C PRO A 101 -7.61 -14.78 13.31
N ALA A 102 -7.57 -14.46 14.60
CA ALA A 102 -6.47 -14.77 15.49
C ALA A 102 -6.17 -16.27 15.43
N ARG A 103 -5.13 -16.65 14.69
CA ARG A 103 -4.42 -17.89 14.97
C ARG A 103 -3.52 -17.59 16.15
N GLN A 104 -4.09 -17.69 17.35
CA GLN A 104 -3.33 -17.99 18.56
C GLN A 104 -2.51 -19.25 18.27
N ILE A 105 -1.23 -19.07 17.94
CA ILE A 105 -0.24 -20.11 18.11
C ILE A 105 0.28 -19.93 19.53
N GLY A 106 -0.18 -20.82 20.38
CA GLY A 106 0.08 -20.77 21.81
C GLY A 106 1.51 -21.15 22.19
N VAL A 107 1.76 -20.84 23.46
CA VAL A 107 2.55 -21.63 24.42
C VAL A 107 4.04 -21.81 24.12
N TRP A 108 4.86 -21.07 24.87
CA TRP A 108 6.04 -21.59 25.59
C TRP A 108 6.18 -20.78 26.89
N VAL A 109 5.60 -21.25 28.01
CA VAL A 109 6.30 -21.92 29.12
C VAL A 109 7.43 -21.07 29.73
N LEU A 110 7.10 -20.23 30.71
CA LEU A 110 8.02 -19.74 31.74
C LEU A 110 7.27 -19.62 33.07
N ALA A 111 6.76 -20.75 33.56
CA ALA A 111 6.34 -20.90 34.94
C ALA A 111 6.93 -22.24 35.42
N LEU A 112 7.54 -22.24 36.61
CA LEU A 112 8.16 -23.38 37.32
C LEU A 112 9.68 -23.54 37.21
N SER A 113 10.46 -22.50 37.50
CA SER A 113 11.88 -22.68 37.88
C SER A 113 12.34 -21.70 38.96
N GLY A 114 11.51 -21.50 39.99
CA GLY A 114 11.84 -20.64 41.15
C GLY A 114 11.58 -21.28 42.51
N LEU A 115 11.22 -22.57 42.58
CA LEU A 115 10.93 -23.28 43.83
C LEU A 115 12.05 -24.27 44.20
N ILE A 116 13.30 -23.88 43.93
CA ILE A 116 14.52 -24.54 44.41
C ILE A 116 15.46 -23.44 44.96
N TYR A 117 14.94 -22.64 45.88
CA TYR A 117 15.74 -22.02 46.94
C TYR A 117 15.20 -22.64 48.24
N VAL A 118 15.39 -23.95 48.42
CA VAL A 118 16.43 -24.56 49.27
C VAL A 118 16.40 -23.98 50.68
N LEU A 119 15.60 -24.69 51.47
CA LEU A 119 15.69 -24.95 52.90
C LEU A 119 17.10 -25.37 53.32
#